data_AF-A0A9W9YYG8-F1
#
_entry.id   AF-A0A9W9YYG8-F1
#
_cell.length_a   1.000
_cell.length_b   1.000
_cell.length_c   1.000
_cell.angle_alpha   90.00
_cell.angle_beta   90.00
_cell.angle_gamma   90.00
#
_symmetry.space_group_name_H-M   'P 1'
#
loop_
_entity.id
_entity.type
_entity.pdbx_description
1 polymer ?
#
loop_
_entity_poly.entity_id
_entity_poly.type
_entity_poly.pdbx_seq_one_letter_code
_entity_poly.pdbx_strand_id
1 'polypeptide(L)'
;MKKLTIVEKRIDNITKKEADFVCCSFNGECGMMKNTSCPGVSIDYRNCSASSLNCTHGVTLRPCCLGLHSQCEVTSEQYCTFQGGHWYKDKILCSEVNCLDDICAMSGVKNKTGGHQWYRLITPIFLHLGVIHLFTNLCFQLPVGILIEREIGTVRMALVYMISGIGGNLFCGLFTPLTPQAGASGALFGLVALLIIKLLQLRHEVKRPCLEALVLLGVVLVSFALGTLPYIGNFVHIGGFLFGVFASLAFLPRRNFRCHNLALYSCFKGISFVVLFTLIVVMSVAFFLVKDSQFCSWCKYIDCVPYRKENFCPKMDEDGFLNGNAS
;
A
#
# COMPACT_ATOMS: atom_id res chain seq x y z
N MET A 1 -16.04 2.07 11.62
CA MET A 1 -17.05 2.95 10.97
C MET A 1 -16.63 4.44 10.86
N LYS A 2 -15.59 4.95 11.52
CA LYS A 2 -15.20 6.39 11.46
C LYS A 2 -14.16 6.77 10.37
N LYS A 3 -13.59 5.82 9.61
CA LYS A 3 -12.79 6.11 8.40
C LYS A 3 -13.66 6.45 7.18
N LEU A 4 -14.93 6.01 7.15
CA LEU A 4 -15.89 6.48 6.15
C LEU A 4 -16.03 8.01 6.22
N THR A 5 -16.14 8.57 7.42
CA THR A 5 -16.29 10.02 7.61
C THR A 5 -15.08 10.86 7.17
N ILE A 6 -13.89 10.29 7.01
CA ILE A 6 -12.72 11.01 6.48
C ILE A 6 -12.75 11.01 4.95
N VAL A 7 -13.02 9.85 4.34
CA VAL A 7 -13.22 9.77 2.89
C VAL A 7 -14.45 10.57 2.47
N GLU A 8 -15.53 10.57 3.26
CA GLU A 8 -16.73 11.39 3.05
C GLU A 8 -16.43 12.88 3.25
N LYS A 9 -15.74 13.30 4.32
CA LYS A 9 -15.32 14.71 4.45
C LYS A 9 -14.36 15.15 3.35
N ARG A 10 -13.53 14.22 2.84
CA ARG A 10 -12.60 14.46 1.75
C ARG A 10 -13.33 14.55 0.43
N ILE A 11 -14.30 13.67 0.18
CA ILE A 11 -15.24 13.78 -0.94
C ILE A 11 -15.95 15.13 -0.81
N ASP A 12 -16.53 15.49 0.33
CA ASP A 12 -17.19 16.78 0.54
C ASP A 12 -16.26 17.98 0.31
N ASN A 13 -14.99 17.92 0.75
CA ASN A 13 -14.02 18.99 0.50
C ASN A 13 -13.60 19.06 -0.97
N ILE A 14 -13.43 17.93 -1.63
CA ILE A 14 -13.17 17.87 -3.08
C ILE A 14 -14.40 18.39 -3.82
N THR A 15 -15.61 17.96 -3.48
CA THR A 15 -16.88 18.44 -4.04
C THR A 15 -17.06 19.94 -3.81
N LYS A 16 -16.65 20.48 -2.66
CA LYS A 16 -16.62 21.94 -2.41
C LYS A 16 -15.58 22.67 -3.25
N LYS A 17 -14.37 22.10 -3.42
CA LYS A 17 -13.34 22.67 -4.31
C LYS A 17 -13.76 22.59 -5.78
N GLU A 18 -14.47 21.53 -6.16
CA GLU A 18 -15.01 21.27 -7.49
C GLU A 18 -16.30 22.06 -7.77
N ALA A 19 -16.99 22.55 -6.74
CA ALA A 19 -18.19 23.39 -6.87
C ALA A 19 -17.94 24.77 -7.51
N ASP A 20 -16.66 25.15 -7.66
CA ASP A 20 -16.24 26.36 -8.39
C ASP A 20 -15.89 26.07 -9.86
N PHE A 21 -15.87 24.80 -10.30
CA PHE A 21 -15.48 24.44 -11.67
C PHE A 21 -16.66 24.40 -12.63
N VAL A 22 -16.76 25.39 -13.50
CA VAL A 22 -17.79 25.45 -14.55
C VAL A 22 -17.29 24.86 -15.86
N CYS A 23 -18.21 24.48 -16.74
CA CYS A 23 -17.87 24.22 -18.13
C CYS A 23 -17.58 25.58 -18.79
N CYS A 24 -16.33 25.84 -19.15
CA CYS A 24 -15.92 27.05 -19.82
C CYS A 24 -15.86 26.81 -21.32
N SER A 25 -16.43 27.72 -22.13
CA SER A 25 -16.38 27.68 -23.60
C SER A 25 -15.68 28.92 -24.14
N PHE A 26 -14.61 28.74 -24.91
CA PHE A 26 -13.83 29.81 -25.54
C PHE A 26 -13.48 29.42 -26.98
N ASN A 27 -13.83 30.26 -27.96
CA ASN A 27 -13.54 30.05 -29.39
C ASN A 27 -13.93 28.68 -29.97
N GLY A 28 -15.03 28.09 -29.48
CA GLY A 28 -15.51 26.78 -29.94
C GLY A 28 -14.87 25.58 -29.24
N GLU A 29 -13.92 25.83 -28.33
CA GLU A 29 -13.35 24.86 -27.40
C GLU A 29 -14.03 24.92 -26.04
N CYS A 30 -14.20 23.78 -25.38
CA CYS A 30 -14.81 23.76 -24.05
C CYS A 30 -14.18 22.75 -23.10
N GLY A 31 -13.98 23.19 -21.87
CA GLY A 31 -13.30 22.41 -20.83
C GLY A 31 -13.76 22.84 -19.45
N MET A 32 -13.64 21.92 -18.49
CA MET A 32 -13.91 22.26 -17.10
C MET A 32 -12.77 23.11 -16.52
N MET A 33 -13.13 24.28 -16.01
CA MET A 33 -12.18 25.22 -15.41
C MET A 33 -12.82 25.91 -14.23
N LYS A 34 -12.00 26.42 -13.31
CA LYS A 34 -12.49 27.29 -12.24
C LYS A 34 -13.21 28.49 -12.85
N ASN A 35 -14.39 28.84 -12.36
CA ASN A 35 -15.23 29.92 -12.88
C ASN A 35 -14.47 31.25 -13.04
N THR A 36 -13.61 31.56 -12.06
CA THR A 36 -12.76 32.76 -12.06
C THR A 36 -11.65 32.77 -13.11
N SER A 37 -11.33 31.61 -13.69
CA SER A 37 -10.23 31.41 -14.63
C SER A 37 -10.73 31.11 -16.05
N CYS A 38 -12.04 31.22 -16.29
CA CYS A 38 -12.64 30.99 -17.59
C CYS A 38 -12.42 32.22 -18.50
N PRO A 39 -11.66 32.11 -19.60
CA PRO A 39 -11.46 33.22 -20.54
C PRO A 39 -12.68 33.47 -21.45
N GLY A 40 -13.70 32.61 -21.39
CA GLY A 40 -14.88 32.64 -22.26
C GLY A 40 -16.20 32.60 -21.49
N VAL A 41 -17.20 31.93 -22.06
CA VAL A 41 -18.55 31.84 -21.50
C VAL A 41 -18.67 30.61 -20.60
N SER A 42 -19.21 30.79 -19.40
CA SER A 42 -19.55 29.67 -18.51
C SER A 42 -20.89 29.04 -18.91
N ILE A 43 -20.89 27.72 -19.08
CA ILE A 43 -22.04 26.88 -19.42
C ILE A 43 -22.42 26.07 -18.17
N ASP A 44 -23.72 25.92 -17.93
CA ASP A 44 -24.26 25.26 -16.73
C ASP A 44 -23.73 23.81 -16.57
N TYR A 45 -23.47 23.43 -15.32
CA TYR A 45 -22.64 22.33 -14.84
C TYR A 45 -22.93 20.94 -15.43
N ARG A 46 -24.09 20.72 -16.03
CA ARG A 46 -24.59 19.37 -16.31
C ARG A 46 -24.19 18.81 -17.67
N ASN A 47 -23.78 19.63 -18.63
CA ASN A 47 -23.52 19.18 -20.00
C ASN A 47 -22.27 19.85 -20.58
N CYS A 48 -21.09 19.43 -20.13
CA CYS A 48 -19.84 19.68 -20.86
C CYS A 48 -19.70 18.56 -21.91
N SER A 49 -20.39 18.72 -23.04
CA SER A 49 -20.46 17.72 -24.12
C SER A 49 -20.37 18.45 -25.45
N ALA A 50 -19.76 17.83 -26.47
CA ALA A 50 -19.74 18.38 -27.83
C ALA A 50 -21.14 18.74 -28.39
N SER A 51 -22.21 18.21 -27.78
CA SER A 51 -23.61 18.48 -28.11
C SER A 51 -24.25 19.70 -27.41
N SER A 52 -23.60 20.33 -26.42
CA SER A 52 -24.10 21.59 -25.83
C SER A 52 -23.77 22.76 -26.75
N LEU A 53 -24.77 23.54 -27.15
CA LEU A 53 -24.64 24.72 -28.03
C LEU A 53 -23.44 25.60 -27.58
N ASN A 54 -22.48 25.78 -28.50
CA ASN A 54 -21.19 26.52 -28.43
C ASN A 54 -19.88 25.69 -28.41
N CYS A 55 -19.94 24.35 -28.38
CA CYS A 55 -18.74 23.50 -28.52
C CYS A 55 -18.64 22.87 -29.93
N THR A 56 -18.42 23.66 -30.99
CA THR A 56 -18.40 23.15 -32.38
C THR A 56 -17.11 22.41 -32.77
N HIS A 57 -15.98 22.70 -32.12
CA HIS A 57 -14.68 22.03 -32.34
C HIS A 57 -14.01 21.60 -31.02
N GLY A 58 -14.79 21.48 -29.96
CA GLY A 58 -14.23 21.49 -28.61
C GLY A 58 -13.61 20.18 -28.17
N VAL A 59 -12.35 20.26 -27.74
CA VAL A 59 -11.66 19.19 -27.04
C VAL A 59 -12.35 18.95 -25.71
N THR A 60 -13.12 17.87 -25.61
CA THR A 60 -13.81 17.53 -24.36
C THR A 60 -12.78 17.07 -23.32
N LEU A 61 -12.66 17.82 -22.23
CA LEU A 61 -11.83 17.42 -21.10
C LEU A 61 -12.63 16.49 -20.18
N ARG A 62 -12.03 15.36 -19.77
CA ARG A 62 -12.61 14.41 -18.83
C ARG A 62 -11.55 13.93 -17.84
N PRO A 63 -11.96 13.36 -16.70
CA PRO A 63 -11.06 12.66 -15.80
C PRO A 63 -10.24 11.59 -16.54
N CYS A 64 -8.93 11.68 -16.41
CA CYS A 64 -7.94 10.71 -16.88
C CYS A 64 -7.18 10.17 -15.68
N CYS A 65 -7.18 8.85 -15.52
CA CYS A 65 -6.39 8.17 -14.51
C CYS A 65 -5.04 7.76 -15.10
N LEU A 66 -3.94 8.27 -14.53
CA LEU A 66 -2.60 8.11 -15.08
C LEU A 66 -1.87 6.90 -14.47
N GLY A 67 -1.94 5.74 -15.13
CA GLY A 67 -1.08 4.57 -14.87
C GLY A 67 -1.03 4.12 -13.41
N LEU A 68 0.16 3.71 -12.92
CA LEU A 68 0.39 3.25 -11.53
C LEU A 68 0.26 4.35 -10.46
N HIS A 69 -0.03 5.59 -10.86
CA HIS A 69 -0.22 6.69 -9.97
C HIS A 69 -1.72 6.86 -9.72
N SER A 70 -2.14 7.01 -8.47
CA SER A 70 -3.55 7.29 -8.10
C SER A 70 -4.00 8.71 -8.51
N GLN A 71 -3.43 9.23 -9.60
CA GLN A 71 -3.64 10.58 -10.09
C GLN A 71 -4.81 10.60 -11.04
N CYS A 72 -5.71 11.53 -10.76
CA CYS A 72 -6.73 11.96 -11.70
C CYS A 72 -6.41 13.36 -12.19
N GLU A 73 -6.38 13.55 -13.50
CA GLU A 73 -6.28 14.86 -14.14
C GLU A 73 -7.42 15.02 -15.14
N VAL A 74 -8.06 16.19 -15.16
CA VAL A 74 -9.08 16.50 -16.17
C VAL A 74 -8.38 16.98 -17.43
N THR A 75 -8.35 16.12 -18.45
CA THR A 75 -7.57 16.36 -19.68
C THR A 75 -8.27 15.80 -20.92
N SER A 76 -7.71 16.09 -22.10
CA SER A 76 -8.23 15.60 -23.37
C SER A 76 -8.00 14.10 -23.56
N GLU A 77 -8.83 13.45 -24.35
CA GLU A 77 -8.68 12.03 -24.68
C GLU A 77 -7.31 11.74 -25.33
N GLN A 78 -6.87 12.62 -26.23
CA GLN A 78 -5.58 12.50 -26.92
C GLN A 78 -4.41 12.59 -25.94
N TYR A 79 -4.43 13.55 -25.01
CA TYR A 79 -3.37 13.70 -24.01
C TYR A 79 -3.37 12.52 -23.02
N CYS A 80 -4.54 12.08 -22.57
CA CYS A 80 -4.67 10.92 -21.69
C CYS A 80 -4.11 9.65 -22.35
N THR A 81 -4.47 9.40 -23.61
CA THR A 81 -4.00 8.25 -24.38
C THR A 81 -2.49 8.32 -24.62
N PHE A 82 -1.97 9.51 -24.92
CA PHE A 82 -0.53 9.75 -25.07
C PHE A 82 0.26 9.43 -23.80
N GLN A 83 -0.29 9.78 -22.62
CA GLN A 83 0.30 9.44 -21.32
C GLN A 83 0.05 7.98 -20.89
N GLY A 84 -0.67 7.18 -21.69
CA GLY A 84 -1.03 5.81 -21.35
C GLY A 84 -2.03 5.70 -20.19
N GLY A 85 -2.85 6.72 -19.97
CA GLY A 85 -3.89 6.75 -18.94
C GLY A 85 -5.25 6.21 -19.39
N HIS A 86 -6.15 6.00 -18.44
CA HIS A 86 -7.55 5.61 -18.70
C HIS A 86 -8.47 6.83 -18.65
N TRP A 87 -9.05 7.18 -19.81
CA TRP A 87 -9.94 8.33 -19.98
C TRP A 87 -11.41 7.96 -19.75
N TYR A 88 -12.11 8.68 -18.87
CA TYR A 88 -13.50 8.38 -18.52
C TYR A 88 -14.49 9.19 -19.34
N LYS A 89 -15.11 8.57 -20.35
CA LYS A 89 -16.06 9.24 -21.24
C LYS A 89 -17.31 9.80 -20.54
N ASP A 90 -17.81 9.08 -19.54
CA ASP A 90 -19.11 9.36 -18.88
C ASP A 90 -18.97 10.06 -17.53
N LYS A 91 -17.76 10.53 -17.18
CA LYS A 91 -17.47 11.19 -15.91
C LYS A 91 -16.96 12.59 -16.16
N ILE A 92 -17.31 13.51 -15.28
CA ILE A 92 -17.04 14.94 -15.47
C ILE A 92 -15.95 15.37 -14.49
N LEU A 93 -15.98 14.84 -13.26
CA LEU A 93 -15.10 15.26 -12.17
C LEU A 93 -14.19 14.12 -11.69
N CYS A 94 -13.02 14.50 -11.18
CA CYS A 94 -12.08 13.55 -10.60
C CYS A 94 -12.61 12.89 -9.32
N SER A 95 -13.48 13.59 -8.58
CA SER A 95 -14.19 13.00 -7.43
C SER A 95 -15.11 11.82 -7.79
N GLU A 96 -15.53 11.71 -9.05
CA GLU A 96 -16.44 10.66 -9.50
C GLU A 96 -15.73 9.36 -9.87
N VAL A 97 -14.43 9.42 -10.13
CA VAL A 97 -13.60 8.29 -10.57
C VAL A 97 -12.71 7.77 -9.44
N ASN A 98 -12.33 6.50 -9.51
CA ASN A 98 -11.36 5.92 -8.59
C ASN A 98 -10.16 5.42 -9.40
N CYS A 99 -9.10 6.22 -9.52
CA CYS A 99 -7.90 5.83 -10.28
C CYS A 99 -7.13 4.65 -9.69
N LEU A 100 -7.45 4.24 -8.46
CA LEU A 100 -6.90 3.03 -7.86
C LEU A 100 -7.67 1.76 -8.20
N ASP A 101 -8.85 1.83 -8.85
CA ASP A 101 -9.64 0.62 -9.13
C ASP A 101 -8.87 -0.37 -10.01
N ASP A 102 -8.19 0.13 -11.06
CA ASP A 102 -7.44 -0.72 -11.99
C ASP A 102 -6.13 -1.27 -11.37
N ILE A 103 -5.46 -0.49 -10.52
CA ILE A 103 -4.22 -0.89 -9.85
C ILE A 103 -4.51 -1.87 -8.72
N CYS A 104 -5.53 -1.57 -7.91
CA CYS A 104 -5.86 -2.39 -6.76
C CYS A 104 -6.63 -3.66 -7.13
N ALA A 105 -7.08 -3.81 -8.40
CA ALA A 105 -7.64 -5.01 -9.05
C ALA A 105 -8.58 -5.89 -8.19
N MET A 106 -9.14 -5.33 -7.13
CA MET A 106 -10.16 -5.92 -6.30
C MET A 106 -11.43 -5.25 -6.76
N SER A 107 -12.04 -5.85 -7.79
CA SER A 107 -13.39 -5.60 -8.32
C SER A 107 -14.08 -4.42 -7.65
N GLY A 108 -14.27 -3.34 -8.42
CA GLY A 108 -14.81 -2.05 -7.99
C GLY A 108 -15.77 -2.17 -6.81
N VAL A 109 -15.43 -1.46 -5.73
CA VAL A 109 -16.19 -1.52 -4.49
C VAL A 109 -17.60 -1.00 -4.76
N LYS A 110 -18.57 -1.92 -4.85
CA LYS A 110 -19.98 -1.57 -5.10
C LYS A 110 -20.56 -0.63 -4.03
N ASN A 111 -20.11 -0.74 -2.78
CA ASN A 111 -20.45 0.18 -1.69
C ASN A 111 -19.22 0.96 -1.23
N LYS A 112 -19.01 2.15 -1.81
CA LYS A 112 -17.98 3.11 -1.39
C LYS A 112 -18.15 3.54 0.08
N THR A 113 -19.35 3.37 0.63
CA THR A 113 -19.70 3.62 2.02
C THR A 113 -20.09 2.31 2.71
N GLY A 114 -19.17 1.73 3.49
CA GLY A 114 -19.48 0.62 4.41
C GLY A 114 -18.24 0.01 5.04
N GLY A 115 -18.20 -0.11 6.37
CA GLY A 115 -17.03 -0.50 7.15
C GLY A 115 -16.58 -1.97 7.07
N HIS A 116 -16.93 -2.70 6.01
CA HIS A 116 -16.76 -4.17 5.94
C HIS A 116 -15.75 -4.59 4.86
N GLN A 117 -14.58 -3.94 4.82
CA GLN A 117 -13.50 -4.24 3.86
C GLN A 117 -12.26 -4.87 4.50
N TRP A 118 -12.46 -5.71 5.53
CA TRP A 118 -11.37 -6.36 6.26
C TRP A 118 -10.47 -7.23 5.36
N TYR A 119 -11.03 -7.78 4.28
CA TYR A 119 -10.29 -8.58 3.31
C TYR A 119 -9.09 -7.82 2.71
N ARG A 120 -9.15 -6.48 2.69
CA ARG A 120 -8.05 -5.60 2.22
C ARG A 120 -6.79 -5.66 3.08
N LEU A 121 -6.84 -6.25 4.27
CA LEU A 121 -5.64 -6.52 5.07
C LEU A 121 -4.97 -7.83 4.67
N ILE A 122 -5.66 -8.71 3.95
CA ILE A 122 -5.21 -10.06 3.60
C ILE A 122 -4.90 -10.16 2.10
N THR A 123 -5.79 -9.68 1.25
CA THR A 123 -5.64 -9.81 -0.20
C THR A 123 -4.36 -9.18 -0.78
N PRO A 124 -3.79 -8.07 -0.26
CA PRO A 124 -2.57 -7.52 -0.82
C PRO A 124 -1.37 -8.46 -0.72
N ILE A 125 -1.39 -9.44 0.20
CA ILE A 125 -0.33 -10.45 0.35
C ILE A 125 -0.16 -11.26 -0.95
N PHE A 126 -1.24 -11.42 -1.73
CA PHE A 126 -1.26 -12.22 -2.96
C PHE A 126 -1.14 -11.37 -4.24
N LEU A 127 -1.25 -10.04 -4.13
CA LEU A 127 -1.17 -9.12 -5.26
C LEU A 127 0.27 -8.64 -5.45
N HIS A 128 0.67 -8.32 -6.67
CA HIS A 128 2.02 -7.84 -6.97
C HIS A 128 1.98 -6.69 -8.00
N LEU A 129 2.76 -5.64 -7.74
CA LEU A 129 2.82 -4.42 -8.56
C LEU A 129 3.72 -4.59 -9.81
N GLY A 130 3.53 -5.67 -10.56
CA GLY A 130 4.24 -5.98 -11.80
C GLY A 130 5.05 -7.27 -11.79
N VAL A 131 5.54 -7.65 -12.97
CA VAL A 131 6.18 -8.96 -13.21
C VAL A 131 7.51 -9.10 -12.48
N ILE A 132 8.35 -8.05 -12.47
CA ILE A 132 9.63 -8.07 -11.76
C ILE A 132 9.40 -8.23 -10.25
N HIS A 133 8.41 -7.53 -9.70
CA HIS A 133 8.09 -7.62 -8.28
C HIS A 133 7.57 -9.02 -7.91
N LEU A 134 6.72 -9.63 -8.74
CA LEU A 134 6.30 -11.02 -8.57
C LEU A 134 7.49 -11.99 -8.63
N PHE A 135 8.35 -11.85 -9.64
CA PHE A 135 9.50 -12.71 -9.85
C PHE A 135 10.46 -12.66 -8.65
N THR A 136 10.80 -11.48 -8.14
CA THR A 136 11.69 -11.34 -6.99
C THR A 136 11.10 -11.94 -5.71
N ASN A 137 9.80 -11.75 -5.46
CA ASN A 137 9.13 -12.40 -4.33
C ASN A 137 9.16 -13.93 -4.47
N LEU A 138 8.89 -14.49 -5.65
CA LEU A 138 8.91 -15.94 -5.87
C LEU A 138 10.31 -16.54 -5.74
N CYS A 139 11.34 -15.86 -6.27
CA CYS A 139 12.74 -16.29 -6.14
C CYS A 139 13.19 -16.39 -4.68
N PHE A 140 12.66 -15.53 -3.79
CA PHE A 140 12.91 -15.62 -2.35
C PHE A 140 11.97 -16.63 -1.67
N GLN A 141 10.68 -16.58 -1.99
CA GLN A 141 9.63 -17.34 -1.32
C GLN A 141 9.77 -18.85 -1.53
N LEU A 142 10.09 -19.31 -2.74
CA LEU A 142 10.11 -20.74 -3.03
C LEU A 142 11.25 -21.47 -2.28
N PRO A 143 12.53 -21.03 -2.34
CA PRO A 143 13.60 -21.73 -1.64
C PRO A 143 13.44 -21.65 -0.11
N VAL A 144 13.14 -20.46 0.41
CA VAL A 144 12.98 -20.23 1.86
C VAL A 144 11.73 -20.94 2.39
N GLY A 145 10.63 -20.85 1.66
CA GLY A 145 9.37 -21.48 2.01
C GLY A 145 9.48 -23.00 2.07
N ILE A 146 10.03 -23.64 1.03
CA ILE A 146 10.23 -25.10 1.01
C ILE A 146 11.11 -25.55 2.17
N LEU A 147 12.17 -24.81 2.48
CA LEU A 147 13.06 -25.13 3.60
C LEU A 147 12.31 -25.08 4.94
N ILE A 148 11.59 -23.97 5.21
CA ILE A 148 10.87 -23.77 6.46
C ILE A 148 9.71 -24.77 6.59
N GLU A 149 8.96 -25.01 5.51
CA GLU A 149 7.83 -25.94 5.49
C GLU A 149 8.26 -27.35 5.90
N ARG A 150 9.38 -27.85 5.36
CA ARG A 150 9.93 -29.16 5.70
C ARG A 150 10.33 -29.27 7.17
N GLU A 151 10.71 -28.16 7.80
CA GLU A 151 11.22 -28.18 9.17
C GLU A 151 10.16 -28.01 10.25
N ILE A 152 9.22 -27.07 10.06
CA ILE A 152 8.21 -26.73 11.07
C ILE A 152 6.80 -27.20 10.69
N GLY A 153 6.61 -27.64 9.45
CA GLY A 153 5.34 -28.08 8.89
C GLY A 153 4.51 -26.95 8.27
N THR A 154 3.69 -27.32 7.28
CA THR A 154 2.86 -26.42 6.46
C THR A 154 1.97 -25.48 7.30
N VAL A 155 1.26 -26.02 8.29
CA VAL A 155 0.30 -25.22 9.09
C VAL A 155 1.01 -24.11 9.86
N ARG A 156 2.15 -24.40 10.48
CA ARG A 156 2.89 -23.40 11.29
C ARG A 156 3.53 -22.35 10.39
N MET A 157 4.10 -22.78 9.27
CA MET A 157 4.62 -21.85 8.27
C MET A 157 3.50 -20.92 7.77
N ALA A 158 2.33 -21.47 7.41
CA ALA A 158 1.19 -20.68 6.95
C ALA A 158 0.71 -19.68 8.02
N LEU A 159 0.65 -20.07 9.29
CA LEU A 159 0.29 -19.15 10.38
C LEU A 159 1.29 -17.99 10.50
N VAL A 160 2.59 -18.28 10.55
CA VAL A 160 3.62 -17.23 10.63
C VAL A 160 3.57 -16.33 9.40
N TYR A 161 3.47 -16.91 8.20
CA TYR A 161 3.38 -16.18 6.95
C TYR A 161 2.17 -15.22 6.93
N MET A 162 0.97 -15.73 7.23
CA MET A 162 -0.26 -14.92 7.20
C MET A 162 -0.28 -13.86 8.29
N ILE A 163 0.11 -14.17 9.52
CA ILE A 163 0.15 -13.20 10.62
C ILE A 163 1.15 -12.08 10.32
N SER A 164 2.30 -12.42 9.75
CA SER A 164 3.33 -11.45 9.38
C SER A 164 2.87 -10.56 8.21
N GLY A 165 2.24 -11.15 7.18
CA GLY A 165 1.69 -10.37 6.07
C GLY A 165 0.60 -9.40 6.52
N ILE A 166 -0.36 -9.87 7.32
CA ILE A 166 -1.43 -9.03 7.88
C ILE A 166 -0.85 -7.95 8.80
N GLY A 167 0.10 -8.31 9.66
CA GLY A 167 0.80 -7.39 10.55
C GLY A 167 1.58 -6.31 9.82
N GLY A 168 2.27 -6.69 8.73
CA GLY A 168 2.91 -5.76 7.80
C GLY A 168 1.92 -4.78 7.19
N ASN A 169 0.78 -5.26 6.68
CA ASN A 169 -0.25 -4.42 6.09
C ASN A 169 -0.89 -3.47 7.12
N LEU A 170 -1.12 -3.94 8.36
CA LEU A 170 -1.59 -3.10 9.46
C LEU A 170 -0.58 -2.00 9.82
N PHE A 171 0.71 -2.35 9.88
CA PHE A 171 1.78 -1.42 10.21
C PHE A 171 1.94 -0.36 9.12
N CYS A 172 2.13 -0.77 7.88
CA CYS A 172 2.19 0.13 6.73
C CYS A 172 0.97 1.04 6.64
N GLY A 173 -0.24 0.50 6.77
CA GLY A 173 -1.47 1.27 6.67
C GLY A 173 -1.66 2.33 7.77
N LEU A 174 -0.84 2.33 8.81
CA LEU A 174 -0.73 3.42 9.78
C LEU A 174 0.23 4.52 9.33
N PHE A 175 1.42 4.16 8.85
CA PHE A 175 2.51 5.11 8.56
C PHE A 175 2.44 5.72 7.15
N THR A 176 1.94 4.97 6.18
CA THR A 176 1.84 5.40 4.78
C THR A 176 0.47 5.05 4.20
N PRO A 177 -0.64 5.60 4.75
CA PRO A 177 -2.00 5.20 4.40
C PRO A 177 -2.40 5.53 2.95
N LEU A 178 -1.67 6.42 2.28
CA LEU A 178 -1.94 6.85 0.91
C LEU A 178 -1.13 6.06 -0.11
N THR A 179 0.01 5.48 0.26
CA THR A 179 0.87 4.77 -0.68
C THR A 179 0.33 3.37 -0.95
N PRO A 180 0.05 2.98 -2.22
CA PRO A 180 -0.39 1.64 -2.54
C PRO A 180 0.75 0.66 -2.26
N GLN A 181 0.45 -0.35 -1.46
CA GLN A 181 1.37 -1.44 -1.17
C GLN A 181 0.66 -2.77 -1.42
N ALA A 182 1.38 -3.67 -2.09
CA ALA A 182 0.96 -5.04 -2.36
C ALA A 182 2.21 -5.91 -2.45
N GLY A 183 2.08 -7.20 -2.19
CA GLY A 183 3.16 -8.17 -2.30
C GLY A 183 3.23 -9.12 -1.11
N ALA A 184 3.84 -10.27 -1.36
CA ALA A 184 4.15 -11.25 -0.33
C ALA A 184 5.26 -10.78 0.65
N SER A 185 5.99 -9.71 0.32
CA SER A 185 7.24 -9.32 0.99
C SER A 185 7.11 -9.13 2.51
N GLY A 186 6.02 -8.55 3.02
CA GLY A 186 5.77 -8.48 4.46
C GLY A 186 5.71 -9.85 5.15
N ALA A 187 5.08 -10.83 4.50
CA ALA A 187 5.05 -12.21 4.99
C ALA A 187 6.43 -12.88 4.89
N LEU A 188 7.20 -12.59 3.84
CA LEU A 188 8.57 -13.08 3.66
C LEU A 188 9.54 -12.54 4.72
N PHE A 189 9.41 -11.27 5.11
CA PHE A 189 10.14 -10.72 6.26
C PHE A 189 9.77 -11.41 7.57
N GLY A 190 8.54 -11.88 7.70
CA GLY A 190 8.13 -12.76 8.80
C GLY A 190 8.86 -14.10 8.80
N LEU A 191 9.08 -14.70 7.62
CA LEU A 191 9.89 -15.90 7.48
C LEU A 191 11.38 -15.63 7.76
N VAL A 192 11.91 -14.45 7.40
CA VAL A 192 13.26 -14.03 7.79
C VAL A 192 13.39 -13.94 9.31
N ALA A 193 12.41 -13.33 9.98
CA ALA A 193 12.36 -13.30 11.44
C ALA A 193 12.36 -14.72 12.03
N LEU A 194 11.60 -15.66 11.45
CA LEU A 194 11.60 -17.07 11.84
C LEU A 194 12.99 -17.69 11.74
N LEU A 195 13.68 -17.49 10.62
CA LEU A 195 15.04 -18.01 10.41
C LEU A 195 16.03 -17.44 11.43
N ILE A 196 15.93 -16.16 11.76
CA ILE A 196 16.76 -15.54 12.81
C ILE A 196 16.47 -16.15 14.18
N ILE A 197 15.20 -16.28 14.57
CA ILE A 197 14.82 -16.90 15.85
C ILE A 197 15.31 -18.35 15.92
N LYS A 198 15.16 -19.11 14.83
CA LYS A 198 15.69 -20.47 14.72
C LYS A 198 17.22 -20.49 14.87
N LEU A 199 17.93 -19.61 14.19
CA LEU A 199 19.39 -19.52 14.28
C LEU A 199 19.84 -19.18 15.70
N LEU A 200 19.14 -18.28 16.40
CA LEU A 200 19.44 -17.95 17.79
C LEU A 200 19.19 -19.12 18.74
N GLN A 201 18.06 -19.82 18.58
CA GLN A 201 17.67 -20.95 19.44
C GLN A 201 18.50 -22.21 19.18
N LEU A 202 18.83 -22.50 17.92
CA LEU A 202 19.50 -23.73 17.48
C LEU A 202 20.92 -23.49 16.98
N ARG A 203 21.57 -22.39 17.42
CA ARG A 203 22.92 -22.00 16.97
C ARG A 203 23.96 -23.12 17.04
N HIS A 204 23.79 -24.06 17.98
CA HIS A 204 24.71 -25.18 18.21
C HIS A 204 24.48 -26.35 17.24
N GLU A 205 23.29 -26.45 16.63
CA GLU A 205 22.96 -27.48 15.64
C GLU A 205 23.29 -27.02 14.21
N VAL A 206 23.47 -25.71 14.02
CA VAL A 206 23.82 -25.10 12.74
C VAL A 206 25.31 -25.29 12.44
N LYS A 207 25.65 -25.81 11.25
CA LYS A 207 27.05 -26.09 10.87
C LYS A 207 27.91 -24.83 10.79
N ARG A 208 27.36 -23.71 10.31
CA ARG A 208 28.08 -22.43 10.09
C ARG A 208 27.23 -21.24 10.57
N PRO A 209 27.02 -21.08 11.87
CA PRO A 209 26.06 -20.11 12.40
C PRO A 209 26.44 -18.66 12.09
N CYS A 210 27.74 -18.33 12.08
CA CYS A 210 28.21 -16.98 11.75
C CYS A 210 27.97 -16.64 10.27
N LEU A 211 28.16 -17.60 9.36
CA LEU A 211 27.91 -17.39 7.93
C LEU A 211 26.40 -17.23 7.67
N GLU A 212 25.56 -18.07 8.27
CA GLU A 212 24.11 -17.94 8.16
C GLU A 212 23.62 -16.61 8.74
N ALA A 213 24.17 -16.17 9.88
CA ALA A 213 23.87 -14.86 10.44
C ALA A 213 24.26 -13.72 9.49
N LEU A 214 25.44 -13.80 8.87
CA LEU A 214 25.91 -12.80 7.89
C LEU A 214 25.03 -12.77 6.64
N VAL A 215 24.61 -13.93 6.13
CA VAL A 215 23.68 -14.03 4.99
C VAL A 215 22.33 -13.42 5.34
N LEU A 216 21.75 -13.77 6.50
CA LEU A 216 20.47 -13.20 6.94
C LEU A 216 20.56 -11.68 7.15
N LEU A 217 21.67 -11.20 7.73
CA LEU A 217 21.94 -9.77 7.88
C LEU A 217 22.04 -9.09 6.51
N GLY A 218 22.76 -9.69 5.55
CA GLY A 218 22.86 -9.19 4.19
C GLY A 218 21.49 -9.11 3.49
N VAL A 219 20.66 -10.16 3.63
CA VAL A 219 19.28 -10.18 3.11
C VAL A 219 18.46 -9.04 3.70
N VAL A 220 18.51 -8.83 5.02
CA VAL A 220 17.79 -7.75 5.69
C VAL A 220 18.27 -6.38 5.16
N LEU A 221 19.58 -6.12 5.15
CA LEU A 221 20.14 -4.84 4.70
C LEU A 221 19.83 -4.54 3.24
N VAL A 222 20.00 -5.50 2.34
CA VAL A 222 19.68 -5.35 0.92
C VAL A 222 18.19 -5.12 0.72
N SER A 223 17.34 -5.86 1.43
CA SER A 223 15.88 -5.71 1.30
C SER A 223 15.40 -4.34 1.79
N PHE A 224 15.94 -3.84 2.90
CA PHE A 224 15.67 -2.48 3.39
C PHE A 224 16.18 -1.39 2.45
N ALA A 225 17.35 -1.60 1.84
CA ALA A 225 17.87 -0.71 0.81
C ALA A 225 16.95 -0.70 -0.43
N LEU A 226 16.50 -1.87 -0.90
CA LEU A 226 15.54 -1.96 -1.99
C LEU A 226 14.17 -1.39 -1.64
N GLY A 227 13.76 -1.45 -0.36
CA GLY A 227 12.53 -0.83 0.13
C GLY A 227 12.56 0.69 0.24
N THR A 228 13.65 1.33 -0.21
CA THR A 228 13.68 2.78 -0.48
C THR A 228 13.34 3.12 -1.94
N LEU A 229 13.13 2.11 -2.78
CA LEU A 229 12.66 2.26 -4.16
C LEU A 229 11.13 2.38 -4.18
N PRO A 230 10.57 3.07 -5.19
CA PRO A 230 9.12 3.18 -5.31
C PRO A 230 8.45 1.80 -5.40
N TYR A 231 7.25 1.70 -4.82
CA TYR A 231 6.41 0.49 -4.80
C TYR A 231 6.91 -0.69 -3.94
N ILE A 232 8.04 -0.53 -3.23
CA ILE A 232 8.53 -1.49 -2.23
C ILE A 232 8.49 -0.78 -0.87
N GLY A 233 7.60 -1.21 0.02
CA GLY A 233 7.42 -0.53 1.32
C GLY A 233 8.33 -1.09 2.41
N ASN A 234 9.13 -0.23 3.04
CA ASN A 234 9.90 -0.58 4.23
C ASN A 234 9.00 -0.71 5.47
N PHE A 235 7.91 0.06 5.61
CA PHE A 235 6.98 -0.13 6.72
C PHE A 235 6.30 -1.51 6.70
N VAL A 236 5.95 -2.04 5.52
CA VAL A 236 5.39 -3.40 5.44
C VAL A 236 6.44 -4.45 5.83
N HIS A 237 7.72 -4.22 5.51
CA HIS A 237 8.83 -5.08 5.93
C HIS A 237 9.07 -5.03 7.44
N ILE A 238 9.09 -3.85 8.05
CA ILE A 238 9.24 -3.66 9.51
C ILE A 238 8.10 -4.33 10.25
N GLY A 239 6.86 -4.06 9.85
CA GLY A 239 5.68 -4.67 10.45
C GLY A 239 5.69 -6.18 10.28
N GLY A 240 5.98 -6.67 9.07
CA GLY A 240 6.08 -8.10 8.79
C GLY A 240 7.13 -8.80 9.66
N PHE A 241 8.31 -8.20 9.79
CA PHE A 241 9.38 -8.70 10.65
C PHE A 241 8.96 -8.72 12.12
N LEU A 242 8.39 -7.62 12.64
CA LEU A 242 7.99 -7.48 14.03
C LEU A 242 6.92 -8.51 14.43
N PHE A 243 5.85 -8.62 13.64
CA PHE A 243 4.82 -9.64 13.86
C PHE A 243 5.38 -11.05 13.68
N GLY A 244 6.29 -11.23 12.72
CA GLY A 244 6.99 -12.49 12.47
C GLY A 244 7.85 -12.96 13.63
N VAL A 245 8.55 -12.07 14.35
CA VAL A 245 9.32 -12.42 15.56
C VAL A 245 8.40 -13.07 16.60
N PHE A 246 7.30 -12.39 16.95
CA PHE A 246 6.38 -12.90 17.98
C PHE A 246 5.58 -14.11 17.51
N ALA A 247 5.15 -14.15 16.24
CA ALA A 247 4.53 -15.33 15.66
C ALA A 247 5.48 -16.53 15.66
N SER A 248 6.74 -16.33 15.30
CA SER A 248 7.75 -17.39 15.32
C SER A 248 7.97 -17.92 16.73
N LEU A 249 8.15 -17.04 17.73
CA LEU A 249 8.29 -17.45 19.13
C LEU A 249 7.03 -18.16 19.67
N ALA A 250 5.84 -17.77 19.22
CA ALA A 250 4.58 -18.38 19.62
C ALA A 250 4.33 -19.74 18.94
N PHE A 251 4.74 -19.94 17.69
CA PHE A 251 4.40 -21.14 16.91
C PHE A 251 5.55 -22.13 16.70
N LEU A 252 6.82 -21.74 16.88
CA LEU A 252 7.95 -22.66 16.65
C LEU A 252 7.80 -23.94 17.50
N PRO A 253 7.95 -25.13 16.90
CA PRO A 253 7.92 -26.38 17.64
C PRO A 253 9.13 -26.51 18.55
N ARG A 254 8.95 -27.18 19.69
CA ARG A 254 10.05 -27.60 20.55
C ARG A 254 10.90 -28.62 19.79
N ARG A 255 12.15 -28.28 19.45
CA ARG A 255 13.19 -29.28 19.19
C ARG A 255 13.84 -29.70 20.51
N ASN A 256 14.40 -30.91 20.57
CA ASN A 256 14.90 -31.55 21.79
C ASN A 256 16.01 -30.74 22.47
N PHE A 257 15.65 -29.68 23.21
CA PHE A 257 16.56 -28.95 24.07
C PHE A 257 16.95 -29.85 25.24
N ARG A 258 18.25 -30.17 25.30
CA ARG A 258 18.80 -31.22 26.15
C ARG A 258 18.63 -30.96 27.66
N CYS A 259 18.40 -29.73 28.14
CA CYS A 259 18.29 -29.43 29.58
C CYS A 259 17.76 -28.01 29.91
N HIS A 260 16.78 -27.46 29.17
CA HIS A 260 16.16 -26.18 29.54
C HIS A 260 14.71 -26.38 30.03
N ASN A 261 14.39 -25.82 31.20
CA ASN A 261 13.12 -25.97 31.92
C ASN A 261 11.92 -25.86 30.96
N LEU A 262 11.14 -26.94 30.84
CA LEU A 262 9.92 -26.99 30.03
C LEU A 262 8.96 -25.86 30.41
N ALA A 263 8.92 -25.52 31.70
CA ALA A 263 8.18 -24.39 32.25
C ALA A 263 8.63 -23.06 31.62
N LEU A 264 9.94 -22.80 31.55
CA LEU A 264 10.47 -21.55 31.00
C LEU A 264 10.16 -21.39 29.51
N TYR A 265 10.32 -22.46 28.72
CA TYR A 265 9.94 -22.46 27.30
C TYR A 265 8.43 -22.22 27.11
N SER A 266 7.60 -22.86 27.94
CA SER A 266 6.14 -22.68 27.91
C SER A 266 5.74 -21.26 28.33
N CYS A 267 6.43 -20.67 29.32
CA CYS A 267 6.26 -19.27 29.71
C CYS A 267 6.65 -18.32 28.56
N PHE A 268 7.80 -18.51 27.91
CA PHE A 268 8.20 -17.69 26.76
C PHE A 268 7.19 -17.76 25.63
N LYS A 269 6.68 -18.96 25.33
CA LYS A 269 5.63 -19.16 24.32
C LYS A 269 4.33 -18.45 24.71
N GLY A 270 3.89 -18.59 25.96
CA GLY A 270 2.71 -17.92 26.51
C GLY A 270 2.83 -16.39 26.46
N ILE A 271 3.96 -15.84 26.89
CA ILE A 271 4.27 -14.40 26.81
C ILE A 271 4.23 -13.95 25.35
N SER A 272 4.82 -14.72 24.42
CA SER A 272 4.82 -14.37 23.00
C SER A 272 3.42 -14.34 22.41
N PHE A 273 2.51 -15.24 22.81
CA PHE A 273 1.10 -15.19 22.43
C PHE A 273 0.40 -13.93 22.96
N VAL A 274 0.62 -13.58 24.23
CA VAL A 274 0.03 -12.39 24.85
C VAL A 274 0.53 -11.12 24.16
N VAL A 275 1.84 -11.03 23.89
CA VAL A 275 2.44 -9.88 23.18
C VAL A 275 1.92 -9.81 21.76
N LEU A 276 1.86 -10.92 21.03
CA LEU A 276 1.32 -10.94 19.66
C LEU A 276 -0.15 -10.51 19.61
N PHE A 277 -0.98 -11.03 20.53
CA PHE A 277 -2.39 -10.64 20.63
C PHE A 277 -2.53 -9.15 20.95
N THR A 278 -1.75 -8.66 21.92
CA THR A 278 -1.74 -7.24 22.30
C THR A 278 -1.31 -6.37 21.12
N LEU A 279 -0.25 -6.77 20.40
CA LEU A 279 0.23 -6.08 19.21
C LEU A 279 -0.85 -6.01 18.12
N ILE A 280 -1.52 -7.13 17.82
CA ILE A 280 -2.64 -7.17 16.85
C ILE A 280 -3.76 -6.23 17.27
N VAL A 281 -4.19 -6.28 18.54
CA VAL A 281 -5.29 -5.45 19.04
C VAL A 281 -4.93 -3.98 19.02
N VAL A 282 -3.77 -3.60 19.58
CA VAL A 282 -3.30 -2.21 19.61
C VAL A 282 -3.15 -1.65 18.20
N MET A 283 -2.53 -2.41 17.29
CA MET A 283 -2.34 -1.98 15.90
C MET A 283 -3.65 -1.87 15.13
N SER A 284 -4.60 -2.79 15.35
CA SER A 284 -5.93 -2.71 14.74
C SER A 284 -6.71 -1.51 15.27
N VAL A 285 -6.68 -1.29 16.59
CA VAL A 285 -7.32 -0.13 17.22
C VAL A 285 -6.68 1.17 16.71
N ALA A 286 -5.35 1.25 16.69
CA ALA A 286 -4.63 2.39 16.12
C ALA A 286 -5.01 2.61 14.65
N PHE A 287 -5.07 1.55 13.84
CA PHE A 287 -5.43 1.63 12.42
C PHE A 287 -6.82 2.25 12.19
N PHE A 288 -7.75 2.06 13.13
CA PHE A 288 -9.09 2.63 13.05
C PHE A 288 -9.28 3.96 13.81
N LEU A 289 -8.44 4.26 14.82
CA LEU A 289 -8.59 5.43 15.68
C LEU A 289 -7.64 6.58 15.34
N VAL A 290 -6.45 6.30 14.79
CA VAL A 290 -5.50 7.33 14.37
C VAL A 290 -6.04 7.99 13.11
N LYS A 291 -6.42 9.27 13.23
CA LYS A 291 -7.14 10.03 12.21
C LYS A 291 -6.24 10.79 11.25
N ASP A 292 -4.98 11.00 11.63
CA ASP A 292 -4.13 12.02 11.03
C ASP A 292 -2.76 11.42 10.68
N SER A 293 -2.31 11.59 9.44
CA SER A 293 -0.98 11.17 8.97
C SER A 293 0.13 12.14 9.43
N GLN A 294 -0.22 13.22 10.12
CA GLN A 294 0.74 14.22 10.61
C GLN A 294 1.64 13.75 11.76
N PHE A 295 1.43 12.54 12.30
CA PHE A 295 2.29 12.04 13.37
C PHE A 295 3.74 11.79 12.92
N CYS A 296 4.02 11.72 11.61
CA CYS A 296 5.35 11.46 11.11
C CYS A 296 5.63 12.06 9.71
N SER A 297 6.06 13.33 9.68
CA SER A 297 6.44 14.04 8.44
C SER A 297 7.62 13.41 7.69
N TRP A 298 8.48 12.67 8.39
CA TRP A 298 9.69 12.04 7.85
C TRP A 298 9.49 10.57 7.42
N CYS A 299 8.38 9.93 7.80
CA CYS A 299 8.13 8.50 7.52
C CYS A 299 8.14 8.19 6.01
N LYS A 300 7.72 9.14 5.18
CA LYS A 300 7.78 9.01 3.70
C LYS A 300 9.18 8.68 3.17
N TYR A 301 10.24 9.11 3.86
CA TYR A 301 11.62 8.84 3.46
C TYR A 301 12.12 7.45 3.86
N ILE A 302 11.39 6.75 4.73
CA ILE A 302 11.68 5.34 5.04
C ILE A 302 11.26 4.47 3.84
N ASP A 303 10.08 4.71 3.29
CA ASP A 303 9.55 3.93 2.16
C ASP A 303 10.08 4.38 0.80
N CYS A 304 10.46 5.65 0.63
CA CYS A 304 11.04 6.09 -0.63
C CYS A 304 12.01 7.26 -0.46
N VAL A 305 13.25 7.07 -0.92
CA VAL A 305 14.27 8.11 -0.92
C VAL A 305 14.39 8.69 -2.34
N PRO A 306 14.27 10.01 -2.53
CA PRO A 306 14.36 10.63 -3.85
C PRO A 306 15.82 10.69 -4.34
N TYR A 307 16.37 9.57 -4.81
CA TYR A 307 17.75 9.47 -5.29
C TYR A 307 18.03 10.29 -6.55
N ARG A 308 17.01 10.63 -7.35
CA ARG A 308 17.10 11.49 -8.56
C ARG A 308 16.02 12.57 -8.53
N LYS A 309 16.21 13.69 -9.26
CA LYS A 309 15.24 14.80 -9.36
C LYS A 309 13.87 14.35 -9.87
N GLU A 310 12.84 15.04 -9.36
CA GLU A 310 11.39 15.05 -9.62
C GLU A 310 10.75 13.76 -10.18
N ASN A 311 9.80 13.20 -9.43
CA ASN A 311 8.95 12.03 -9.73
C ASN A 311 9.52 10.62 -9.43
N PHE A 312 10.72 10.48 -8.86
CA PHE A 312 11.22 9.15 -8.46
C PHE A 312 10.40 8.53 -7.32
N CYS A 313 10.03 9.35 -6.32
CA CYS A 313 9.12 8.97 -5.26
C CYS A 313 7.78 9.64 -5.51
N PRO A 314 6.70 8.89 -5.80
CA PRO A 314 5.38 9.48 -5.93
C PRO A 314 4.96 10.07 -4.58
N LYS A 315 4.95 11.40 -4.48
CA LYS A 315 4.43 12.12 -3.31
C LYS A 315 2.92 12.20 -3.43
N MET A 316 2.16 11.33 -2.77
CA MET A 316 0.74 11.62 -2.59
C MET A 316 0.58 12.70 -1.54
N ASP A 317 0.00 13.84 -1.93
CA ASP A 317 -0.44 14.85 -0.99
C ASP A 317 -1.60 14.32 -0.14
N GLU A 318 -1.95 15.04 0.93
CA GLU A 318 -3.09 14.70 1.80
C GLU A 318 -4.42 14.54 1.02
N ASP A 319 -4.49 15.15 -0.17
CA ASP A 319 -5.61 15.08 -1.11
C ASP A 319 -5.50 13.92 -2.13
N GLY A 320 -4.41 13.14 -2.16
CA GLY A 320 -4.18 11.96 -3.03
C GLY A 320 -3.72 12.28 -4.45
N PHE A 321 -3.47 13.56 -4.72
CA PHE A 321 -2.83 14.03 -5.94
C PHE A 321 -1.32 13.94 -5.76
N LEU A 322 -0.55 13.69 -6.83
CA LEU A 322 0.87 14.03 -6.77
C LEU A 322 0.99 15.54 -6.92
N ASN A 323 1.81 16.15 -6.06
CA ASN A 323 2.25 17.53 -6.22
C ASN A 323 2.94 17.66 -7.58
N GLY A 324 2.18 18.06 -8.60
CA GLY A 324 2.69 18.58 -9.84
C GLY A 324 3.16 20.01 -9.59
N ASN A 325 4.28 20.17 -8.88
CA ASN A 325 5.06 21.39 -9.06
C ASN A 325 5.72 21.28 -10.44
N ALA A 326 4.92 21.51 -11.47
CA ALA A 326 5.39 21.97 -12.75
C ALA A 326 5.86 23.41 -12.55
N SER A 327 7.17 23.57 -12.47
CA SER A 327 7.87 24.80 -12.82
C SER A 327 9.03 24.43 -13.73
#